data_AF-A0A0F9IR28-F1
#
_entry.id   AF-A0A0F9IR28-F1
#
_cell.length_a   1.000
_cell.length_b   1.000
_cell.length_c   1.000
_cell.angle_alpha   90.00
_cell.angle_beta   90.00
_cell.angle_gamma   90.00
#
_symmetry.space_group_name_H-M   'P 1'
#
loop_
_entity.id
_entity.type
_entity.pdbx_description
1 polymer ?
#
loop_
_entity_poly.entity_id
_entity_poly.type
_entity_poly.pdbx_seq_one_letter_code
_entity_poly.pdbx_strand_id
1 'polypeptide(L)'
;MAISGEGRQVVTTAGTRVQVVPVPGVVHVRVDVSALKRNTDDIYIGMNRVSAVAGRETGHVLEPGDTLTLNSQDLSNVWIDANLSGEGVMWMAYDNDGDG
;
A
#
# COMPACT_ATOMS: atom_id res chain seq x y z
N MET A 1 9.96 10.26 15.56
CA MET A 1 9.47 9.75 14.27
C MET A 1 8.24 10.55 13.92
N ALA A 2 8.35 11.39 12.89
CA ALA A 2 7.27 12.26 12.44
C ALA A 2 6.60 11.64 11.21
N ILE A 3 5.33 11.96 11.00
CA ILE A 3 4.66 11.64 9.74
C ILE A 3 5.29 12.52 8.67
N SER A 4 5.81 11.89 7.62
CA SER A 4 6.49 12.56 6.53
C SER A 4 5.71 12.53 5.22
N GLY A 5 4.67 11.70 5.16
CA GLY A 5 3.70 11.73 4.09
C GLY A 5 2.48 10.87 4.41
N GLU A 6 1.37 11.19 3.77
CA GLU A 6 0.17 10.36 3.80
C GLU A 6 -0.50 10.39 2.43
N GLY A 7 -1.28 9.37 2.13
CA GLY A 7 -1.99 9.31 0.87
C GLY A 7 -2.94 8.16 0.77
N ARG A 8 -3.58 8.08 -0.39
CA ARG A 8 -4.52 7.03 -0.73
C ARG A 8 -4.25 6.54 -2.14
N GLN A 9 -4.21 5.23 -2.30
CA GLN A 9 -4.07 4.58 -3.60
C GLN A 9 -5.25 3.65 -3.81
N VAL A 10 -5.89 3.74 -4.98
CA VAL A 10 -6.97 2.85 -5.39
C VAL A 10 -6.56 2.06 -6.62
N VAL A 11 -7.02 0.83 -6.69
CA VAL A 11 -6.93 -0.05 -7.85
C VAL A 11 -8.11 0.27 -8.74
N THR A 12 -7.86 0.97 -9.86
CA THR A 12 -8.93 1.36 -10.79
C THR A 12 -9.45 0.19 -11.60
N THR A 13 -8.62 -0.83 -11.80
CA THR A 13 -8.93 -2.02 -12.60
C THR A 13 -8.51 -3.26 -11.82
N ALA A 14 -9.48 -4.11 -11.49
CA ALA A 14 -9.24 -5.37 -10.80
C ALA A 14 -8.18 -6.23 -11.53
N GLY A 15 -7.32 -6.89 -10.76
CA GLY A 15 -6.21 -7.72 -11.27
C GLY A 15 -5.11 -6.92 -11.97
N THR A 16 -5.13 -5.59 -11.87
CA THR A 16 -4.06 -4.71 -12.35
C THR A 16 -3.40 -4.06 -11.16
N ARG A 17 -2.22 -4.57 -10.79
CA ARG A 17 -1.40 -3.97 -9.74
C ARG A 17 -1.11 -2.49 -10.02
N VAL A 18 -1.22 -1.68 -8.98
CA VAL A 18 -0.93 -0.25 -9.00
C VAL A 18 0.16 0.03 -7.98
N GLN A 19 1.17 0.80 -8.39
CA GLN A 19 2.25 1.22 -7.51
C GLN A 19 1.75 2.30 -6.56
N VAL A 20 2.12 2.21 -5.28
CA VAL A 20 1.91 3.31 -4.33
C VAL A 20 3.00 4.34 -4.58
N VAL A 21 2.62 5.56 -4.95
CA VAL A 21 3.59 6.61 -5.28
C VAL A 21 3.93 7.39 -4.00
N PRO A 22 5.21 7.42 -3.56
CA PRO A 22 5.63 8.24 -2.43
C PRO A 22 5.54 9.74 -2.72
N VAL A 23 5.59 10.52 -1.64
CA VAL A 23 5.91 11.95 -1.75
C VAL A 23 7.39 12.10 -2.14
N PRO A 24 7.72 12.86 -3.20
CA PRO A 24 9.11 13.07 -3.59
C PRO A 24 9.94 13.71 -2.47
N GLY A 25 11.15 13.21 -2.24
CA GLY A 25 12.13 13.82 -1.32
C GLY A 25 12.07 13.31 0.13
N VAL A 26 11.31 12.25 0.40
CA VAL A 26 11.17 11.68 1.75
C VAL A 26 11.74 10.26 1.79
N VAL A 27 12.63 9.97 2.76
CA VAL A 27 13.23 8.64 2.94
C VAL A 27 12.48 7.92 4.06
N HIS A 28 11.53 7.08 3.68
CA HIS A 28 10.66 6.43 4.65
C HIS A 28 11.39 5.30 5.40
N VAL A 29 11.34 5.37 6.72
CA VAL A 29 11.86 4.32 7.62
C VAL A 29 10.74 3.41 8.12
N ARG A 30 9.48 3.84 7.99
CA ARG A 30 8.29 3.04 8.24
C ARG A 30 7.14 3.53 7.40
N VAL A 31 6.32 2.60 6.95
CA VAL A 31 5.07 2.85 6.26
C VAL A 31 3.99 2.00 6.91
N ASP A 32 2.93 2.62 7.37
CA ASP A 32 1.70 1.92 7.73
C ASP A 32 0.75 1.99 6.53
N VAL A 33 0.37 0.83 5.99
CA VAL A 33 -0.58 0.72 4.88
C VAL A 33 -1.85 0.06 5.42
N SER A 34 -2.97 0.77 5.32
CA SER A 34 -4.26 0.28 5.81
C SER A 34 -5.22 0.07 4.64
N ALA A 35 -5.88 -1.08 4.60
CA ALA A 35 -6.98 -1.31 3.67
C ALA A 35 -8.13 -0.32 3.96
N LEU A 36 -8.74 0.23 2.91
CA LEU A 36 -9.88 1.11 3.08
C LEU A 36 -11.05 0.31 3.65
N LYS A 37 -11.70 0.82 4.70
CA LYS A 37 -12.90 0.20 5.30
C LYS A 37 -14.07 0.02 4.32
N ARG A 38 -14.03 0.70 3.18
CA ARG A 38 -15.04 0.60 2.11
C ARG A 38 -14.75 -0.53 1.12
N ASN A 39 -13.57 -1.14 1.18
CA ASN A 39 -13.30 -2.35 0.39
C ASN A 39 -14.32 -3.41 0.77
N THR A 40 -14.75 -4.16 -0.24
CA THR A 40 -15.78 -5.20 -0.09
C THR A 40 -15.18 -6.59 -0.14
N ASP A 41 -13.92 -6.68 -0.58
CA ASP A 41 -13.09 -7.84 -0.76
C ASP A 41 -11.65 -7.48 -0.29
N ASP A 42 -10.77 -8.47 -0.33
CA ASP A 42 -9.41 -8.35 0.16
C ASP A 42 -8.50 -7.58 -0.80
N ILE A 43 -7.58 -6.82 -0.21
CA ILE A 43 -6.49 -6.15 -0.95
C ILE A 43 -5.21 -6.94 -0.78
N TYR A 44 -4.44 -7.03 -1.85
CA TYR A 44 -3.13 -7.68 -1.84
C TYR A 44 -2.04 -6.62 -1.93
N ILE A 45 -1.10 -6.65 -0.98
CA ILE A 45 0.03 -5.74 -0.91
C ILE A 45 1.32 -6.53 -1.13
N GLY A 46 2.21 -6.02 -1.97
CA GLY A 46 3.51 -6.63 -2.17
C GLY A 46 4.44 -5.75 -2.98
N MET A 47 5.40 -6.39 -3.64
CA MET A 47 6.29 -5.73 -4.59
C MET A 47 5.71 -5.79 -6.02
N ASN A 48 6.50 -5.47 -7.04
CA ASN A 48 6.08 -5.41 -8.45
C ASN A 48 5.51 -6.72 -9.06
N ARG A 49 5.43 -7.81 -8.28
CA ARG A 49 4.85 -9.10 -8.66
C ARG A 49 3.53 -9.42 -7.95
N VAL A 50 3.04 -8.54 -7.07
CA VAL A 50 1.75 -8.70 -6.40
C VAL A 50 0.64 -8.90 -7.42
N SER A 51 -0.31 -9.76 -7.08
CA SER A 51 -1.43 -10.13 -7.92
C SER A 51 -2.59 -10.56 -7.03
N ALA A 52 -3.76 -10.00 -7.27
CA ALA A 52 -5.02 -10.37 -6.65
C ALA A 52 -5.88 -11.29 -7.56
N VAL A 53 -5.36 -11.66 -8.73
CA VAL A 53 -6.06 -12.52 -9.69
C VAL A 53 -6.25 -13.91 -9.09
N ALA A 54 -7.50 -14.36 -9.03
CA ALA A 54 -7.88 -15.66 -8.51
C ALA A 54 -7.05 -16.81 -9.11
N GLY A 55 -6.46 -17.65 -8.25
CA GLY A 55 -5.55 -18.74 -8.63
C GLY A 55 -4.12 -18.32 -8.96
N ARG A 56 -3.79 -17.04 -8.81
CA ARG A 56 -2.44 -16.46 -8.96
C ARG A 56 -2.14 -15.42 -7.88
N GLU A 57 -2.80 -15.54 -6.74
CA GLU A 57 -2.71 -14.60 -5.64
C GLU A 57 -1.29 -14.61 -5.07
N THR A 58 -0.71 -13.41 -4.91
CA THR A 58 0.62 -13.26 -4.31
C THR A 58 0.68 -11.96 -3.54
N GLY A 59 1.43 -11.97 -2.43
CA GLY A 59 1.58 -10.82 -1.54
C GLY A 59 0.97 -11.07 -0.17
N HIS A 60 0.88 -10.00 0.62
CA HIS A 60 0.22 -9.96 1.90
C HIS A 60 -1.23 -9.52 1.71
N VAL A 61 -2.16 -10.30 2.27
CA VAL A 61 -3.60 -10.05 2.17
C VAL A 61 -4.02 -9.15 3.33
N LEU A 62 -4.81 -8.12 3.05
CA LEU A 62 -5.45 -7.29 4.05
C LEU A 62 -6.95 -7.27 3.86
N GLU A 63 -7.67 -7.62 4.94
CA GLU A 63 -9.12 -7.47 5.00
C GLU A 63 -9.49 -5.98 5.14
N PRO A 64 -10.74 -5.59 4.79
CA PRO A 64 -11.18 -4.20 4.91
C PRO A 64 -10.99 -3.61 6.31
N GLY A 65 -10.08 -2.64 6.44
CA GLY A 65 -9.75 -1.98 7.70
C GLY A 65 -8.49 -2.51 8.40
N ASP A 66 -7.90 -3.60 7.90
CA ASP A 66 -6.61 -4.08 8.41
C ASP A 66 -5.47 -3.13 8.07
N THR A 67 -4.39 -3.24 8.85
CA THR A 67 -3.20 -2.42 8.69
C THR A 67 -1.94 -3.27 8.70
N LEU A 68 -1.11 -3.08 7.68
CA LEU A 68 0.22 -3.64 7.55
C LEU A 68 1.26 -2.56 7.80
N THR A 69 2.12 -2.77 8.79
CA THR A 69 3.30 -1.94 9.01
C THR A 69 4.51 -2.55 8.28
N LEU A 70 5.06 -1.79 7.35
CA LEU A 70 6.30 -2.09 6.64
C LEU A 70 7.43 -1.25 7.24
N ASN A 71 8.45 -1.90 7.79
CA ASN A 71 9.64 -1.24 8.32
C ASN A 71 10.74 -1.19 7.24
N SER A 72 11.42 -0.06 7.13
CA SER A 72 12.53 0.18 6.20
C SER A 72 12.18 -0.13 4.73
N GLN A 73 10.98 0.25 4.29
CA GLN A 73 10.54 0.08 2.91
C GLN A 73 10.21 1.43 2.28
N ASP A 74 10.71 1.63 1.07
CA ASP A 74 10.30 2.72 0.19
C ASP A 74 8.91 2.40 -0.38
N LEU A 75 7.97 3.35 -0.30
CA LEU A 75 6.65 3.25 -0.91
C LEU A 75 6.71 2.95 -2.41
N SER A 76 7.75 3.41 -3.11
CA SER A 76 8.01 3.09 -4.51
C SER A 76 8.11 1.58 -4.76
N ASN A 77 8.51 0.79 -3.76
CA ASN A 77 8.57 -0.66 -3.89
C ASN A 77 7.26 -1.35 -3.47
N VAL A 78 6.28 -0.59 -2.99
CA VAL A 78 4.98 -1.08 -2.58
C VAL A 78 4.01 -1.00 -3.75
N TRP A 79 3.43 -2.14 -4.08
CA TRP A 79 2.39 -2.30 -5.08
C TRP A 79 1.18 -2.91 -4.42
N ILE A 80 0.01 -2.50 -4.87
CA ILE A 80 -1.27 -3.05 -4.44
C ILE A 80 -2.00 -3.64 -5.63
N ASP A 81 -2.72 -4.73 -5.42
CA ASP A 81 -3.68 -5.25 -6.38
C ASP A 81 -4.97 -5.66 -5.65
N ALA A 82 -6.08 -5.66 -6.38
CA ALA A 82 -7.39 -5.95 -5.82
C ALA A 82 -8.19 -6.85 -6.74
N ASN A 83 -9.04 -7.69 -6.16
CA ASN A 83 -9.94 -8.55 -6.91
C ASN A 83 -11.16 -7.77 -7.44
N LEU A 84 -11.51 -6.64 -6.81
CA LEU A 84 -12.54 -5.72 -7.28
C LEU A 84 -11.99 -4.33 -7.61
N SER A 85 -12.56 -3.72 -8.64
CA SER A 85 -12.19 -2.38 -9.06
C SER A 85 -12.77 -1.34 -8.09
N GLY A 86 -11.96 -0.34 -7.72
CA GLY A 86 -12.32 0.71 -6.77
C GLY A 86 -11.92 0.43 -5.33
N GLU A 87 -11.35 -0.74 -5.06
CA GLU A 87 -10.71 -1.07 -3.78
C GLU A 87 -9.35 -0.39 -3.66
N GLY A 88 -8.86 -0.24 -2.45
CA GLY A 88 -7.57 0.40 -2.25
C GLY A 88 -7.10 0.46 -0.82
N VAL A 89 -6.05 1.24 -0.64
CA VAL A 89 -5.40 1.45 0.66
C VAL A 89 -5.22 2.94 0.93
N MET A 90 -5.16 3.27 2.20
CA MET A 90 -4.53 4.49 2.69
C MET A 90 -3.15 4.14 3.23
N TRP A 91 -2.22 5.08 3.17
CA TRP A 91 -0.88 4.88 3.70
C TRP A 91 -0.43 6.10 4.48
N MET A 92 0.35 5.86 5.51
CA MET A 92 1.03 6.86 6.32
C MET A 92 2.50 6.47 6.40
N ALA A 93 3.36 7.36 5.94
CA ALA A 93 4.78 7.18 5.95
C ALA A 93 5.41 8.03 7.04
N TYR A 94 6.42 7.47 7.69
CA TYR A 94 7.13 8.09 8.79
C TYR A 94 8.61 8.17 8.44
N ASP A 95 9.20 9.32 8.74
CA ASP A 95 10.63 9.56 8.63
C ASP A 95 11.27 9.53 10.03
N ASN A 96 12.54 9.13 10.09
CA ASN A 96 13.38 9.31 11.25
C ASN A 96 13.86 10.75 11.20
N ASP A 97 12.93 11.65 11.54
CA ASP A 97 13.11 13.09 11.62
C ASP A 97 14.54 13.44 12.10
N GLY A 98 15.35 13.80 11.12
CA GLY A 98 16.64 14.43 11.24
C GLY A 98 16.64 15.43 10.12
N ASP A 99 16.15 16.63 10.44
CA ASP A 99 16.18 17.83 9.61
C ASP A 99 17.31 17.75 8.57
N GLY A 100 16.96 17.89 7.29
CA GLY A 100 17.93 18.19 6.23
C GLY A 100 18.57 19.55 6.46
#